data_AF-A0A8S1GZN0-F1
#
_entry.id   AF-A0A8S1GZN0-F1
#
_cell.length_a   1.000
_cell.length_b   1.000
_cell.length_c   1.000
_cell.angle_alpha   90.00
_cell.angle_beta   90.00
_cell.angle_gamma   90.00
#
_symmetry.space_group_name_H-M   'P 1'
#
loop_
_entity.id
_entity.type
_entity.pdbx_description
1 polymer ?
#
loop_
_entity_poly.entity_id
_entity_poly.type
_entity_poly.pdbx_seq_one_letter_code
_entity_poly.pdbx_strand_id
1 'polypeptide(L)'
;MAAAVEDILGPRLDQGLVILPEGIECNLRSRVFHAAKNNLPDEDSVNATNALIEFLEKNDSTNTVIIFLISGGGSALLCSPVDDLTLQDKLQTIHTLTSHGADIHSLNTVRHCLSKVKGGKLLQHVPKSTKISLIVSDVIGNDVEIIASGPTVIPTTKRNAKEIIDSLKVTEKTDSKPDLKEHHFVISNNVIALESVENSLKTLGYNTCIMTSELSGNVTEVGIMMADFINSEKTALHEKIRRFRPDSAEETSYPLALIFGGETTVTIKGQGKGGRNQEMVLQCLERVWKSSPKHRFVFLSAGTDGQDGPTDAAGAVITSEDLPEDNLSPNYFLSNSDSYSFWNSYQNGSCHLKTGKTGTNVMDVQILILDVVK
;
A
#
# COMPACT_ATOMS: atom_id res chain seq x y z
N MET A 1 11.40 6.54 9.59
CA MET A 1 12.32 7.12 8.57
C MET A 1 13.23 8.19 9.16
N ALA A 2 12.70 9.31 9.68
CA ALA A 2 13.50 10.42 10.20
C ALA A 2 14.51 10.00 11.29
N ALA A 3 14.09 9.22 12.28
CA ALA A 3 14.99 8.69 13.32
C ALA A 3 16.24 8.00 12.75
N ALA A 4 16.06 7.12 11.75
CA ALA A 4 17.20 6.44 11.12
C ALA A 4 18.15 7.42 10.41
N VAL A 5 17.63 8.49 9.80
CA VAL A 5 18.47 9.53 9.19
C VAL A 5 19.21 10.35 10.26
N GLU A 6 18.54 10.69 11.36
CA GLU A 6 19.17 11.38 12.50
C GLU A 6 20.29 10.54 13.09
N ASP A 7 20.09 9.22 13.24
CA ASP A 7 21.09 8.30 13.77
C ASP A 7 22.29 8.15 12.82
N ILE A 8 22.04 7.98 11.51
CA ILE A 8 23.09 7.74 10.51
C ILE A 8 23.91 9.01 10.24
N LEU A 9 23.25 10.17 10.10
CA LEU A 9 23.92 11.43 9.78
C LEU A 9 24.48 12.11 11.04
N GLY A 10 23.84 11.92 12.19
CA GLY A 10 24.24 12.46 13.47
C GLY A 10 24.55 13.97 13.39
N PRO A 11 25.79 14.41 13.71
CA PRO A 11 26.18 15.82 13.64
C PRO A 11 26.14 16.45 12.23
N ARG A 12 26.10 15.64 11.16
CA ARG A 12 26.01 16.13 9.77
C ARG A 12 24.60 16.56 9.38
N LEU A 13 23.58 16.24 10.19
CA LEU A 13 22.25 16.77 10.01
C LEU A 13 22.15 18.13 10.70
N ASP A 14 22.04 19.19 9.91
CA ASP A 14 21.92 20.56 10.42
C ASP A 14 20.54 20.81 11.05
N GLN A 15 19.47 20.51 10.30
CA GLN A 15 18.08 20.76 10.68
C GLN A 15 17.15 19.70 10.07
N GLY A 16 15.96 19.53 10.64
CA GLY A 16 14.92 18.67 10.09
C GLY A 16 13.53 19.10 10.51
N LEU A 17 12.54 18.77 9.68
CA LEU A 17 11.12 18.99 9.92
C LEU A 17 10.35 17.72 9.51
N VAL A 18 9.45 17.26 10.37
CA VAL A 18 8.65 16.04 10.15
C VAL A 18 7.18 16.36 10.37
N ILE A 19 6.33 15.91 9.45
CA ILE A 19 4.87 15.99 9.56
C ILE A 19 4.34 14.56 9.74
N LEU A 20 3.65 14.30 10.85
CA LEU A 20 3.12 12.97 11.22
C LEU A 20 1.61 13.00 11.40
N PRO A 21 0.92 11.87 11.22
CA PRO A 21 -0.46 11.70 11.67
C PRO A 21 -0.63 12.00 13.16
N GLU A 22 -1.78 12.53 13.54
CA GLU A 22 -2.17 12.72 14.94
C GLU A 22 -2.06 11.41 15.74
N GLY A 23 -1.53 11.49 16.97
CA GLY A 23 -1.40 10.35 17.89
C GLY A 23 -0.14 9.50 17.73
N ILE A 24 0.77 9.84 16.81
CA ILE A 24 2.09 9.19 16.71
C ILE A 24 3.09 9.92 17.60
N GLU A 25 3.52 9.26 18.70
CA GLU A 25 4.61 9.76 19.52
C GLU A 25 5.97 9.42 18.90
N CYS A 26 6.89 10.38 18.90
CA CYS A 26 8.26 10.18 18.45
C CYS A 26 9.22 11.10 19.21
N ASN A 27 10.44 10.61 19.44
CA ASN A 27 11.53 11.43 19.96
C ASN A 27 12.52 11.71 18.82
N LEU A 28 12.51 12.94 18.31
CA LEU A 28 13.34 13.37 17.19
C LEU A 28 14.01 14.70 17.53
N ARG A 29 15.22 14.93 17.01
CA ARG A 29 15.87 16.25 17.04
C ARG A 29 15.15 17.24 16.11
N SER A 30 14.56 16.73 15.04
CA SER A 30 13.79 17.48 14.06
C SER A 30 12.55 18.12 14.68
N ARG A 31 12.10 19.25 14.12
CA ARG A 31 10.83 19.86 14.49
C ARG A 31 9.68 18.98 14.01
N VAL A 32 8.78 18.61 14.91
CA VAL A 32 7.65 17.72 14.60
C VAL A 32 6.34 18.50 14.56
N PHE A 33 5.51 18.20 13.56
CA PHE A 33 4.12 18.61 13.45
C PHE A 33 3.23 17.37 13.42
N HIS A 34 2.08 17.47 14.08
CA HIS A 34 1.02 16.46 14.03
C HIS A 34 -0.17 17.04 13.27
N ALA A 35 -0.71 16.26 12.35
CA ALA A 35 -1.76 16.69 11.45
C ALA A 35 -2.55 15.47 10.93
N ALA A 36 -3.45 15.72 9.97
CA ALA A 36 -4.22 14.72 9.24
C ALA A 36 -5.06 13.82 10.16
N LYS A 37 -5.86 14.43 11.03
CA LYS A 37 -6.82 13.74 11.88
C LYS A 37 -7.68 12.77 11.07
N ASN A 38 -7.80 11.53 11.54
CA ASN A 38 -8.49 10.44 10.85
C ASN A 38 -7.98 10.17 9.42
N ASN A 39 -6.71 10.43 9.13
CA ASN A 39 -6.09 10.31 7.80
C ASN A 39 -6.72 11.23 6.72
N LEU A 40 -7.34 12.33 7.12
CA LEU A 40 -7.91 13.33 6.21
C LEU A 40 -7.17 14.66 6.31
N PRO A 41 -6.98 15.41 5.21
CA PRO A 41 -6.38 16.74 5.29
C PRO A 41 -7.18 17.68 6.21
N ASP A 42 -6.49 18.38 7.10
CA ASP A 42 -7.03 19.33 8.07
C ASP A 42 -6.23 20.65 8.09
N GLU A 43 -6.65 21.62 8.89
CA GLU A 43 -5.96 22.92 9.01
C GLU A 43 -4.55 22.76 9.57
N ASP A 44 -4.31 21.78 10.44
CA ASP A 44 -2.97 21.47 10.94
C ASP A 44 -2.06 20.94 9.82
N SER A 45 -2.60 20.18 8.86
CA SER A 45 -1.89 19.76 7.65
C SER A 45 -1.47 20.96 6.80
N VAL A 46 -2.35 21.97 6.69
CA VAL A 46 -2.06 23.22 5.97
C VAL A 46 -0.98 24.02 6.67
N ASN A 47 -1.10 24.21 7.98
CA ASN A 47 -0.12 24.94 8.79
C ASN A 47 1.26 24.25 8.76
N ALA A 48 1.30 22.93 8.92
CA ALA A 48 2.53 22.15 8.86
C ALA A 48 3.18 22.22 7.48
N THR A 49 2.38 22.16 6.40
CA THR A 49 2.90 22.27 5.03
C THR A 49 3.44 23.67 4.74
N ASN A 50 2.78 24.73 5.22
CA ASN A 50 3.29 26.09 5.06
C ASN A 50 4.61 26.28 5.85
N ALA A 51 4.70 25.75 7.06
CA ALA A 51 5.95 25.76 7.82
C ALA A 51 7.08 24.95 7.14
N LEU A 52 6.73 23.86 6.46
CA LEU A 52 7.68 23.10 5.63
C LEU A 52 8.17 23.93 4.44
N ILE A 53 7.29 24.63 3.73
CA ILE A 53 7.66 25.52 2.62
C ILE A 53 8.65 26.59 3.11
N GLU A 54 8.32 27.32 4.18
CA GLU A 54 9.20 28.33 4.77
C GLU A 54 10.55 27.74 5.20
N PHE A 55 10.54 26.55 5.80
CA PHE A 55 11.74 25.82 6.18
C PHE A 55 12.63 25.48 4.98
N LEU A 56 12.02 25.00 3.89
CA LEU A 56 12.71 24.65 2.66
C LEU A 56 13.32 25.89 1.99
N GLU A 57 12.53 26.96 1.81
CA GLU A 57 12.97 28.21 1.17
C GLU A 57 14.12 28.87 1.93
N LYS A 58 14.05 28.88 3.27
CA LYS A 58 15.12 29.43 4.13
C LYS A 58 16.45 28.68 4.00
N ASN A 59 16.40 27.38 3.69
CA ASN A 59 17.57 26.52 3.60
C ASN A 59 18.04 26.28 2.14
N ASP A 60 17.40 26.91 1.15
CA ASP A 60 17.75 26.70 -0.26
C ASP A 60 19.10 27.33 -0.63
N SER A 61 20.09 26.48 -0.90
CA SER A 61 21.44 26.91 -1.25
C SER A 61 22.15 25.83 -2.08
N THR A 62 23.09 26.24 -2.93
CA THR A 62 23.87 25.32 -3.78
C THR A 62 24.76 24.36 -2.98
N ASN A 63 25.01 24.66 -1.70
CA ASN A 63 25.83 23.84 -0.80
C ASN A 63 24.98 22.95 0.13
N THR A 64 23.65 22.96 -0.05
CA THR A 64 22.71 22.22 0.78
C THR A 64 22.25 20.95 0.07
N VAL A 65 22.17 19.85 0.81
CA VAL A 65 21.50 18.61 0.39
C VAL A 65 20.22 18.47 1.21
N ILE A 66 19.09 18.37 0.53
CA ILE A 66 17.78 18.15 1.15
C ILE A 66 17.38 16.70 0.92
N ILE A 67 17.13 15.97 2.01
CA ILE A 67 16.66 14.59 1.97
C ILE A 67 15.16 14.58 2.29
N PHE A 68 14.33 14.31 1.29
CA PHE A 68 12.90 14.10 1.44
C PHE A 68 12.63 12.65 1.84
N LEU A 69 11.94 12.45 2.96
CA LEU A 69 11.53 11.14 3.45
C LEU A 69 10.02 11.02 3.24
N ILE A 70 9.61 10.17 2.30
CA ILE A 70 8.22 10.10 1.82
C ILE A 70 7.67 8.69 2.06
N SER A 71 6.48 8.61 2.65
CA SER A 71 5.73 7.37 2.87
C SER A 71 4.25 7.57 2.56
N GLY A 72 3.46 6.49 2.68
CA GLY A 72 2.00 6.52 2.61
C GLY A 72 1.37 7.58 3.54
N GLY A 73 0.18 8.07 3.16
CA GLY A 73 -0.55 9.12 3.87
C GLY A 73 -0.14 10.56 3.52
N GLY A 74 0.93 10.74 2.75
CA GLY A 74 1.44 12.06 2.35
C GLY A 74 0.41 12.95 1.64
N SER A 75 -0.57 12.39 0.93
CA SER A 75 -1.61 13.20 0.28
C SER A 75 -2.47 13.99 1.27
N ALA A 76 -2.69 13.44 2.48
CA ALA A 76 -3.42 14.09 3.57
C ALA A 76 -2.52 15.06 4.36
N LEU A 77 -1.34 14.59 4.77
CA LEU A 77 -0.38 15.35 5.59
C LEU A 77 0.21 16.56 4.84
N LEU A 78 0.57 16.37 3.58
CA LEU A 78 1.20 17.39 2.74
C LEU A 78 0.13 18.16 1.94
N CYS A 79 -0.64 18.99 2.63
CA CYS A 79 -1.74 19.75 2.06
C CYS A 79 -1.44 21.25 2.05
N SER A 80 -1.31 21.84 0.86
CA SER A 80 -1.31 23.30 0.70
C SER A 80 -2.14 23.66 -0.53
N PRO A 81 -3.36 24.22 -0.36
CA PRO A 81 -4.16 24.79 -1.44
C PRO A 81 -3.43 25.95 -2.14
N VAL A 82 -3.78 26.24 -3.39
CA VAL A 82 -3.33 27.46 -4.09
C VAL A 82 -4.00 28.69 -3.46
N ASP A 83 -3.43 29.89 -3.65
CA ASP A 83 -3.80 31.11 -2.90
C ASP A 83 -5.30 31.46 -2.97
N ASP A 84 -5.95 31.18 -4.09
CA ASP A 84 -7.37 31.52 -4.32
C ASP A 84 -8.35 30.46 -3.77
N LEU A 85 -7.87 29.41 -3.11
CA LEU A 85 -8.70 28.30 -2.62
C LEU A 85 -8.51 28.04 -1.13
N THR A 86 -9.63 27.81 -0.44
CA THR A 86 -9.60 27.30 0.94
C THR A 86 -9.38 25.79 0.95
N LEU A 87 -9.06 25.24 2.14
CA LEU A 87 -9.04 23.79 2.34
C LEU A 87 -10.42 23.16 2.02
N GLN A 88 -11.50 23.84 2.40
CA GLN A 88 -12.87 23.37 2.15
C GLN A 88 -13.17 23.27 0.65
N ASP A 89 -12.78 24.28 -0.15
CA ASP A 89 -12.98 24.25 -1.61
C ASP A 89 -12.26 23.05 -2.24
N LYS A 90 -11.02 22.79 -1.79
CA LYS A 90 -10.23 21.66 -2.24
C LYS A 90 -10.87 20.32 -1.87
N LEU A 91 -11.31 20.16 -0.62
CA LEU A 91 -11.97 18.94 -0.14
C LEU A 91 -13.29 18.70 -0.87
N GLN A 92 -14.11 19.73 -1.06
CA GLN A 92 -15.38 19.63 -1.76
C GLN A 92 -15.19 19.25 -3.23
N THR A 93 -14.19 19.81 -3.91
CA THR A 93 -13.86 19.47 -5.30
C THR A 93 -13.45 18.00 -5.42
N ILE A 94 -12.57 17.53 -4.54
CA ILE A 94 -12.14 16.13 -4.53
C ILE A 94 -13.31 15.20 -4.22
N HIS A 95 -14.13 15.52 -3.22
CA HIS A 95 -15.31 14.73 -2.86
C HIS A 95 -16.28 14.61 -4.04
N THR A 96 -16.53 15.72 -4.75
CA THR A 96 -17.42 15.75 -5.92
C THR A 96 -16.88 14.86 -7.04
N LEU A 97 -15.57 14.90 -7.31
CA LEU A 97 -14.98 14.03 -8.34
C LEU A 97 -15.08 12.54 -7.95
N THR A 98 -14.78 12.22 -6.69
CA THR A 98 -14.89 10.85 -6.19
C THR A 98 -16.33 10.34 -6.24
N SER A 99 -17.33 11.17 -5.88
CA SER A 99 -18.75 10.77 -5.93
C SER A 99 -19.27 10.53 -7.35
N HIS A 100 -18.60 11.08 -8.37
CA HIS A 100 -18.92 10.85 -9.79
C HIS A 100 -18.06 9.74 -10.42
N GLY A 101 -17.32 8.97 -9.61
CA GLY A 101 -16.54 7.82 -10.10
C GLY A 101 -15.29 8.21 -10.88
N ALA A 102 -14.73 9.40 -10.64
CA ALA A 102 -13.46 9.79 -11.25
C ALA A 102 -12.37 8.77 -10.89
N ASP A 103 -11.65 8.31 -11.91
CA ASP A 103 -10.51 7.41 -11.72
C ASP A 103 -9.35 8.11 -10.97
N ILE A 104 -8.39 7.31 -10.51
CA ILE A 104 -7.27 7.81 -9.71
C ILE A 104 -6.37 8.80 -10.48
N HIS A 105 -6.24 8.65 -11.80
CA HIS A 105 -5.44 9.56 -12.61
C HIS A 105 -6.12 10.92 -12.76
N SER A 106 -7.43 10.93 -12.98
CA SER A 106 -8.27 12.13 -13.01
C SER A 106 -8.23 12.86 -11.66
N LEU A 107 -8.41 12.13 -10.56
CA LEU A 107 -8.31 12.68 -9.21
C LEU A 107 -6.93 13.29 -8.91
N ASN A 108 -5.85 12.59 -9.24
CA ASN A 108 -4.50 13.09 -9.01
C ASN A 108 -4.16 14.31 -9.87
N THR A 109 -4.64 14.34 -11.12
CA THR A 109 -4.49 15.51 -11.99
C THR A 109 -5.10 16.75 -11.33
N VAL A 110 -6.35 16.68 -10.89
CA VAL A 110 -6.99 17.81 -10.20
C VAL A 110 -6.30 18.14 -8.88
N ARG A 111 -5.91 17.14 -8.08
CA ARG A 111 -5.15 17.35 -6.83
C ARG A 111 -3.84 18.11 -7.05
N HIS A 112 -3.15 17.88 -8.16
CA HIS A 112 -1.92 18.61 -8.50
C HIS A 112 -2.21 20.08 -8.81
N CYS A 113 -3.26 20.35 -9.57
CA CYS A 113 -3.65 21.72 -9.95
C CYS A 113 -4.06 22.55 -8.73
N LEU A 114 -4.83 21.95 -7.81
CA LEU A 114 -5.31 22.60 -6.59
C LEU A 114 -4.27 22.65 -5.46
N SER A 115 -2.99 22.43 -5.74
CA SER A 115 -1.96 22.40 -4.71
C SER A 115 -0.68 23.11 -5.08
N LYS A 116 -0.04 23.72 -4.07
CA LYS A 116 1.29 24.35 -4.18
C LYS A 116 2.46 23.35 -4.09
N VAL A 117 2.22 22.13 -3.62
CA VAL A 117 3.30 21.19 -3.26
C VAL A 117 3.25 19.85 -3.99
N LYS A 118 2.11 19.49 -4.60
CA LYS A 118 1.92 18.22 -5.31
C LYS A 118 2.40 18.30 -6.77
N GLY A 119 2.68 17.16 -7.40
CA GLY A 119 3.11 17.10 -8.80
C GLY A 119 4.43 17.84 -9.07
N GLY A 120 5.44 17.61 -8.22
CA GLY A 120 6.77 18.18 -8.33
C GLY A 120 6.89 19.62 -7.83
N LYS A 121 5.77 20.28 -7.50
CA LYS A 121 5.76 21.70 -7.12
C LYS A 121 6.50 21.97 -5.80
N LEU A 122 6.63 21.00 -4.90
CA LEU A 122 7.45 21.17 -3.68
C LEU A 122 8.90 21.53 -4.02
N LEU A 123 9.42 21.02 -5.14
CA LEU A 123 10.80 21.27 -5.55
C LEU A 123 11.04 22.67 -6.12
N GLN A 124 9.97 23.39 -6.48
CA GLN A 124 10.03 24.77 -6.94
C GLN A 124 10.39 25.73 -5.81
N HIS A 125 10.16 25.34 -4.55
CA HIS A 125 10.55 26.11 -3.36
C HIS A 125 12.04 25.99 -3.03
N VAL A 126 12.77 25.04 -3.64
CA VAL A 126 14.19 24.79 -3.38
C VAL A 126 15.01 24.65 -4.67
N PRO A 127 14.98 25.60 -5.61
CA PRO A 127 15.58 25.41 -6.93
C PRO A 127 17.10 25.19 -6.93
N LYS A 128 17.84 25.60 -5.88
CA LYS A 128 19.32 25.56 -5.87
C LYS A 128 19.89 24.29 -5.24
N SER A 129 19.21 23.76 -4.23
CA SER A 129 19.72 22.64 -3.41
C SER A 129 19.74 21.31 -4.17
N THR A 130 20.63 20.41 -3.77
CA THR A 130 20.59 19.01 -4.24
C THR A 130 19.47 18.28 -3.51
N LYS A 131 18.65 17.51 -4.24
CA LYS A 131 17.45 16.87 -3.69
C LYS A 131 17.56 15.36 -3.79
N ILE A 132 17.32 14.67 -2.67
CA ILE A 132 17.28 13.21 -2.59
C ILE A 132 15.96 12.82 -1.96
N SER A 133 15.12 12.04 -2.66
CA SER A 133 13.90 11.47 -2.07
C SER A 133 14.09 10.00 -1.79
N LEU A 134 13.87 9.60 -0.53
CA LEU A 134 13.78 8.22 -0.10
C LEU A 134 12.30 7.90 0.13
N ILE A 135 11.79 6.91 -0.61
CA ILE A 135 10.35 6.66 -0.76
C ILE A 135 10.01 5.25 -0.26
N VAL A 136 8.99 5.16 0.59
CA VAL A 136 8.29 3.91 0.92
C VAL A 136 7.00 3.87 0.10
N SER A 137 6.85 2.85 -0.74
CA SER A 137 5.72 2.70 -1.67
C SER A 137 4.66 1.77 -1.10
N ASP A 138 3.43 2.28 -0.99
CA ASP A 138 2.19 1.57 -0.69
C ASP A 138 1.27 1.47 -1.93
N VAL A 139 1.84 1.61 -3.13
CA VAL A 139 1.10 1.65 -4.41
C VAL A 139 1.55 0.51 -5.33
N ILE A 140 0.59 -0.22 -5.90
CA ILE A 140 0.85 -1.26 -6.92
C ILE A 140 1.68 -0.66 -8.07
N GLY A 141 2.73 -1.37 -8.51
CA GLY A 141 3.60 -0.93 -9.60
C GLY A 141 4.62 0.16 -9.22
N ASN A 142 4.59 0.69 -7.99
CA ASN A 142 5.55 1.68 -7.48
C ASN A 142 5.62 2.99 -8.27
N ASP A 143 4.50 3.46 -8.83
CA ASP A 143 4.46 4.73 -9.54
C ASP A 143 4.71 5.91 -8.60
N VAL A 144 5.92 6.48 -8.67
CA VAL A 144 6.37 7.60 -7.85
C VAL A 144 5.61 8.91 -8.13
N GLU A 145 4.92 9.04 -9.27
CA GLU A 145 4.02 10.19 -9.53
C GLU A 145 2.75 10.11 -8.67
N ILE A 146 2.34 8.90 -8.26
CA ILE A 146 1.12 8.65 -7.49
C ILE A 146 1.41 8.71 -5.98
N ILE A 147 2.55 8.20 -5.53
CA ILE A 147 2.92 8.15 -4.10
C ILE A 147 2.94 9.57 -3.52
N ALA A 148 2.15 9.80 -2.47
CA ALA A 148 1.93 11.13 -1.86
C ALA A 148 1.51 12.23 -2.87
N SER A 149 0.99 11.87 -4.04
CA SER A 149 0.75 12.77 -5.18
C SER A 149 2.02 13.43 -5.72
N GLY A 150 3.11 12.67 -5.73
CA GLY A 150 4.38 12.99 -6.38
C GLY A 150 4.93 14.38 -6.03
N PRO A 151 5.07 14.78 -4.75
CA PRO A 151 5.46 16.14 -4.41
C PRO A 151 6.86 16.50 -4.90
N THR A 152 7.73 15.49 -5.03
CA THR A 152 9.09 15.63 -5.58
C THR A 152 9.22 15.08 -6.99
N VAL A 153 8.12 14.72 -7.68
CA VAL A 153 8.19 14.12 -9.01
C VAL A 153 7.50 15.03 -9.99
N ILE A 154 8.25 15.59 -10.94
CA ILE A 154 7.66 16.40 -12.00
C ILE A 154 6.97 15.47 -13.00
N PRO A 155 5.63 15.57 -13.17
CA PRO A 155 4.90 14.67 -14.06
C PRO A 155 5.44 14.71 -15.48
N THR A 156 5.60 13.53 -16.08
CA THR A 156 6.15 13.40 -17.44
C THR A 156 5.11 13.70 -18.53
N THR A 157 3.83 13.48 -18.23
CA THR A 157 2.72 13.80 -19.13
C THR A 157 2.18 15.21 -18.89
N LYS A 158 2.07 16.02 -19.94
CA LYS A 158 1.24 17.24 -19.93
C LYS A 158 -0.22 16.81 -19.78
N ARG A 159 -0.76 16.86 -18.57
CA ARG A 159 -2.17 16.56 -18.33
C ARG A 159 -2.94 17.85 -18.38
N ASN A 160 -3.91 17.92 -19.31
CA ASN A 160 -4.73 19.11 -19.47
C ASN A 160 -5.84 19.07 -18.42
N ALA A 161 -5.53 19.55 -17.22
CA ALA A 161 -6.55 19.64 -16.18
C ALA A 161 -7.70 20.53 -16.64
N LYS A 162 -7.44 21.51 -17.52
CA LYS A 162 -8.47 22.31 -18.21
C LYS A 162 -9.51 21.48 -18.97
N GLU A 163 -9.22 20.34 -19.59
CA GLU A 163 -10.27 19.52 -20.24
C GLU A 163 -11.16 18.80 -19.20
N ILE A 164 -10.58 18.41 -18.07
CA ILE A 164 -11.30 17.79 -16.94
C ILE A 164 -12.10 18.85 -16.17
N ILE A 165 -11.54 20.06 -16.04
CA ILE A 165 -12.01 21.21 -15.25
C ILE A 165 -12.88 22.18 -16.07
N ASP A 166 -12.83 22.22 -17.41
CA ASP A 166 -13.70 23.06 -18.26
C ASP A 166 -15.17 22.62 -18.16
N SER A 167 -15.43 21.42 -17.67
CA SER A 167 -16.76 21.01 -17.18
C SER A 167 -17.22 21.78 -15.93
N LEU A 168 -16.33 22.51 -15.24
CA LEU A 168 -16.47 23.09 -13.89
C LEU A 168 -15.91 24.52 -13.70
N LYS A 169 -15.50 25.26 -14.75
CA LYS A 169 -15.16 26.71 -14.75
C LYS A 169 -14.06 27.19 -13.76
N VAL A 170 -12.84 26.68 -13.86
CA VAL A 170 -11.67 27.28 -13.19
C VAL A 170 -10.46 27.36 -14.15
N THR A 171 -9.74 28.49 -14.16
CA THR A 171 -8.58 28.76 -15.03
C THR A 171 -7.25 28.31 -14.44
N GLU A 172 -6.38 27.74 -15.29
CA GLU A 172 -5.08 27.18 -14.94
C GLU A 172 -3.91 28.00 -15.52
N LYS A 173 -2.75 28.00 -14.83
CA LYS A 173 -1.44 28.45 -15.35
C LYS A 173 -0.50 27.26 -15.45
N THR A 174 0.20 27.15 -16.58
CA THR A 174 1.19 26.11 -16.86
C THR A 174 2.61 26.65 -16.67
N ASP A 175 3.39 26.01 -15.81
CA ASP A 175 4.81 26.31 -15.65
C ASP A 175 5.69 25.26 -16.34
N SER A 176 6.81 25.73 -16.90
CA SER A 176 7.82 24.93 -17.60
C SER A 176 8.68 24.10 -16.65
N LYS A 177 9.28 23.02 -17.18
CA LYS A 177 10.13 22.07 -16.44
C LYS A 177 11.48 22.72 -16.07
N PRO A 178 11.79 22.97 -14.79
CA PRO A 178 13.11 23.45 -14.41
C PRO A 178 14.14 22.31 -14.47
N ASP A 179 15.39 22.64 -14.78
CA ASP A 179 16.53 21.70 -14.73
C ASP A 179 16.98 21.55 -13.27
N LEU A 180 16.46 20.54 -12.57
CA LEU A 180 16.69 20.29 -11.14
C LEU A 180 17.56 19.04 -10.93
N LYS A 181 18.54 19.15 -10.01
CA LYS A 181 19.33 18.00 -9.54
C LYS A 181 18.55 17.22 -8.49
N GLU A 182 17.73 16.27 -8.94
CA GLU A 182 16.89 15.40 -8.09
C GLU A 182 17.20 13.92 -8.30
N HIS A 183 17.17 13.16 -7.22
CA HIS A 183 17.35 11.70 -7.21
C HIS A 183 16.24 11.05 -6.39
N HIS A 184 15.59 10.02 -6.96
CA HIS A 184 14.52 9.29 -6.29
C HIS A 184 14.92 7.83 -6.06
N PHE A 185 14.78 7.37 -4.82
CA PHE A 185 15.07 6.01 -4.41
C PHE A 185 13.85 5.42 -3.70
N VAL A 186 13.25 4.39 -4.28
CA VAL A 186 12.25 3.57 -3.59
C VAL A 186 13.02 2.59 -2.71
N ILE A 187 12.99 2.82 -1.40
CA ILE A 187 13.79 2.07 -0.41
C ILE A 187 13.01 0.93 0.25
N SER A 188 11.69 0.93 0.10
CA SER A 188 10.80 -0.10 0.62
C SER A 188 9.53 -0.15 -0.23
N ASN A 189 9.12 -1.35 -0.61
CA ASN A 189 7.90 -1.63 -1.36
C ASN A 189 7.51 -3.11 -1.20
N ASN A 190 6.42 -3.51 -1.85
CA ASN A 190 5.93 -4.88 -1.79
C ASN A 190 6.95 -5.88 -2.36
N VAL A 191 7.62 -5.56 -3.48
CA VAL A 191 8.64 -6.42 -4.10
C VAL A 191 9.74 -6.78 -3.10
N ILE A 192 10.28 -5.80 -2.39
CA ILE A 192 11.32 -6.00 -1.36
C ILE A 192 10.79 -6.89 -0.22
N ALA A 193 9.53 -6.72 0.18
CA ALA A 193 8.90 -7.58 1.18
C ALA A 193 8.76 -9.03 0.68
N LEU A 194 8.32 -9.24 -0.56
CA LEU A 194 8.20 -10.57 -1.17
C LEU A 194 9.55 -11.26 -1.33
N GLU A 195 10.59 -10.52 -1.76
CA GLU A 195 11.97 -11.04 -1.82
C GLU A 195 12.49 -11.46 -0.44
N SER A 196 12.16 -10.70 0.60
CA SER A 196 12.54 -11.03 1.98
C SER A 196 11.82 -12.31 2.47
N VAL A 197 10.55 -12.47 2.13
CA VAL A 197 9.78 -13.71 2.38
C VAL A 197 10.39 -14.88 1.61
N GLU A 198 10.67 -14.69 0.32
CA GLU A 198 11.27 -15.71 -0.56
C GLU A 198 12.61 -16.20 0.01
N ASN A 199 13.50 -15.28 0.38
CA ASN A 199 14.79 -15.60 0.97
C ASN A 199 14.63 -16.37 2.29
N SER A 200 13.71 -15.95 3.16
CA SER A 200 13.44 -16.65 4.42
C SER A 200 12.97 -18.09 4.19
N LEU A 201 12.03 -18.30 3.26
CA LEU A 201 11.53 -19.63 2.91
C LEU A 201 12.60 -20.50 2.25
N LYS A 202 13.44 -19.95 1.37
CA LYS A 202 14.61 -20.65 0.81
C LYS A 202 15.56 -21.14 1.90
N THR A 203 15.84 -20.32 2.92
CA THR A 203 16.71 -20.74 4.05
C THR A 203 16.12 -21.87 4.88
N LEU A 204 14.79 -22.01 4.87
CA LEU A 204 14.06 -23.10 5.53
C LEU A 204 13.91 -24.34 4.62
N GLY A 205 14.44 -24.31 3.40
CA GLY A 205 14.45 -25.46 2.47
C GLY A 205 13.22 -25.56 1.57
N TYR A 206 12.40 -24.52 1.46
CA TYR A 206 11.29 -24.48 0.50
C TYR A 206 11.79 -24.10 -0.89
N ASN A 207 11.21 -24.74 -1.91
CA ASN A 207 11.24 -24.21 -3.27
C ASN A 207 10.25 -23.04 -3.33
N THR A 208 10.64 -21.92 -3.93
CA THR A 208 9.84 -20.70 -3.85
C THR A 208 9.57 -20.09 -5.21
N CYS A 209 8.41 -19.46 -5.34
CA CYS A 209 8.04 -18.72 -6.52
C CYS A 209 7.25 -17.47 -6.15
N ILE A 210 7.87 -16.27 -6.31
CA ILE A 210 7.12 -15.02 -6.39
C ILE A 210 6.33 -15.01 -7.70
N MET A 211 5.02 -15.15 -7.58
CA MET A 211 4.06 -15.26 -8.67
C MET A 211 3.71 -13.89 -9.25
N THR A 212 3.51 -12.89 -8.39
CA THR A 212 3.26 -11.50 -8.77
C THR A 212 3.39 -10.59 -7.55
N SER A 213 3.80 -9.33 -7.77
CA SER A 213 3.74 -8.22 -6.81
C SER A 213 2.61 -7.22 -7.12
N GLU A 214 1.73 -7.58 -8.04
CA GLU A 214 0.63 -6.75 -8.54
C GLU A 214 -0.72 -7.49 -8.45
N LEU A 215 -0.84 -8.42 -7.48
CA LEU A 215 -2.10 -9.10 -7.21
C LEU A 215 -3.18 -8.06 -6.93
N SER A 216 -4.26 -8.12 -7.71
CA SER A 216 -5.37 -7.18 -7.66
C SER A 216 -6.66 -7.88 -8.06
N GLY A 217 -7.79 -7.18 -7.95
CA GLY A 217 -9.12 -7.74 -8.23
C GLY A 217 -9.89 -8.07 -6.97
N ASN A 218 -11.02 -8.78 -7.13
CA ASN A 218 -11.92 -9.10 -6.04
C ASN A 218 -11.43 -10.31 -5.24
N VAL A 219 -11.46 -10.23 -3.91
CA VAL A 219 -11.05 -11.31 -3.00
C VAL A 219 -11.80 -12.62 -3.20
N THR A 220 -13.02 -12.59 -3.74
CA THR A 220 -13.77 -13.81 -4.09
C THR A 220 -13.05 -14.59 -5.18
N GLU A 221 -12.66 -13.94 -6.26
CA GLU A 221 -11.98 -14.57 -7.40
C GLU A 221 -10.58 -15.03 -7.02
N VAL A 222 -9.86 -14.19 -6.26
CA VAL A 222 -8.52 -14.52 -5.78
C VAL A 222 -8.56 -15.68 -4.78
N GLY A 223 -9.51 -15.71 -3.84
CA GLY A 223 -9.65 -16.83 -2.90
C GLY A 223 -9.94 -18.16 -3.61
N ILE A 224 -10.77 -18.14 -4.66
CA ILE A 224 -11.01 -19.30 -5.54
C ILE A 224 -9.72 -19.71 -6.25
N MET A 225 -8.94 -18.76 -6.77
CA MET A 225 -7.65 -19.05 -7.39
C MET A 225 -6.70 -19.78 -6.43
N MET A 226 -6.64 -19.37 -5.16
CA MET A 226 -5.81 -20.03 -4.15
C MET A 226 -6.27 -21.47 -3.88
N ALA A 227 -7.59 -21.68 -3.76
CA ALA A 227 -8.16 -23.02 -3.61
C ALA A 227 -7.88 -23.90 -4.85
N ASP A 228 -7.91 -23.31 -6.05
CA ASP A 228 -7.60 -23.99 -7.30
C ASP A 228 -6.12 -24.40 -7.39
N PHE A 229 -5.19 -23.67 -6.77
CA PHE A 229 -3.80 -24.12 -6.63
C PHE A 229 -3.69 -25.33 -5.70
N ILE A 230 -4.36 -25.30 -4.55
CA ILE A 230 -4.38 -26.40 -3.57
C ILE A 230 -4.96 -27.70 -4.17
N ASN A 231 -5.98 -27.57 -5.00
CA ASN A 231 -6.71 -28.69 -5.61
C ASN A 231 -6.17 -29.14 -6.97
N SER A 232 -5.17 -28.46 -7.53
CA SER A 232 -4.61 -28.78 -8.84
C SER A 232 -3.74 -30.03 -8.78
N GLU A 233 -3.86 -30.96 -9.72
CA GLU A 233 -2.86 -32.01 -9.92
C GLU A 233 -1.48 -31.41 -10.29
N LYS A 234 -0.38 -32.11 -10.00
CA LYS A 234 1.00 -31.61 -10.18
C LYS A 234 1.24 -30.98 -11.57
N THR A 235 0.81 -31.64 -12.64
CA THR A 235 0.98 -31.13 -14.02
C THR A 235 0.22 -29.83 -14.26
N ALA A 236 -1.03 -29.74 -13.79
CA ALA A 236 -1.86 -28.54 -13.94
C ALA A 236 -1.32 -27.38 -13.07
N LEU A 237 -0.81 -27.69 -11.88
CA LEU A 237 -0.13 -26.73 -11.01
C LEU A 237 1.09 -26.13 -11.71
N HIS A 238 1.91 -26.99 -12.32
CA HIS A 238 3.09 -26.58 -13.09
C HIS A 238 2.74 -25.65 -14.25
N GLU A 239 1.70 -25.97 -15.03
CA GLU A 239 1.22 -25.09 -16.11
C GLU A 239 0.73 -23.74 -15.60
N LYS A 240 0.01 -23.71 -14.47
CA LYS A 240 -0.42 -22.46 -13.85
C LYS A 240 0.77 -21.61 -13.45
N ILE A 241 1.79 -22.19 -12.81
CA ILE A 241 3.00 -21.47 -12.39
C ILE A 241 3.76 -20.93 -13.60
N ARG A 242 3.89 -21.71 -14.67
CA ARG A 242 4.53 -21.26 -15.92
C ARG A 242 3.86 -20.04 -16.56
N ARG A 243 2.56 -19.80 -16.36
CA ARG A 243 1.90 -18.58 -16.85
C ARG A 243 2.42 -17.32 -16.16
N PHE A 244 2.86 -17.44 -14.91
CA PHE A 244 3.46 -16.35 -14.15
C PHE A 244 4.99 -16.29 -14.32
N ARG A 245 5.63 -17.43 -14.63
CA ARG A 245 7.07 -17.53 -14.89
C ARG A 245 7.36 -18.33 -16.17
N PRO A 246 7.14 -17.75 -17.36
CA PRO A 246 7.31 -18.45 -18.63
C PRO A 246 8.75 -18.94 -18.85
N ASP A 247 9.73 -18.25 -18.27
CA ASP A 247 11.15 -18.58 -18.40
C ASP A 247 11.64 -19.64 -17.39
N SER A 248 10.78 -20.12 -16.49
CA SER A 248 11.15 -21.17 -15.53
C SER A 248 11.12 -22.56 -16.17
N ALA A 249 12.32 -23.11 -16.42
CA ALA A 249 12.49 -24.46 -16.97
C ALA A 249 12.33 -25.56 -15.91
N GLU A 250 12.45 -25.22 -14.63
CA GLU A 250 12.46 -26.18 -13.52
C GLU A 250 11.08 -26.78 -13.24
N GLU A 251 11.04 -28.09 -13.06
CA GLU A 251 9.84 -28.80 -12.59
C GLU A 251 9.48 -28.38 -11.16
N THR A 252 8.18 -28.24 -10.90
CA THR A 252 7.66 -28.02 -9.55
C THR A 252 8.10 -29.14 -8.60
N SER A 253 8.82 -28.75 -7.55
CA SER A 253 9.30 -29.64 -6.49
C SER A 253 8.78 -29.20 -5.13
N TYR A 254 8.44 -30.17 -4.29
CA TYR A 254 7.89 -29.93 -2.95
C TYR A 254 8.99 -30.01 -1.89
N PRO A 255 8.85 -29.28 -0.76
CA PRO A 255 7.75 -28.37 -0.44
C PRO A 255 7.87 -27.06 -1.24
N LEU A 256 6.75 -26.58 -1.79
CA LEU A 256 6.67 -25.44 -2.70
C LEU A 256 5.95 -24.27 -2.03
N ALA A 257 6.51 -23.08 -2.07
CA ALA A 257 5.88 -21.86 -1.60
C ALA A 257 5.60 -20.91 -2.78
N LEU A 258 4.33 -20.64 -3.03
CA LEU A 258 3.86 -19.62 -3.95
C LEU A 258 3.63 -18.32 -3.17
N ILE A 259 4.27 -17.25 -3.63
CA ILE A 259 4.29 -15.96 -2.95
C ILE A 259 3.61 -14.94 -3.86
N PHE A 260 2.65 -14.21 -3.32
CA PHE A 260 1.95 -13.14 -4.03
C PHE A 260 1.97 -11.88 -3.17
N GLY A 261 1.89 -10.73 -3.81
CA GLY A 261 1.63 -9.47 -3.14
C GLY A 261 0.99 -8.47 -4.08
N GLY A 262 0.49 -7.40 -3.50
CA GLY A 262 -0.36 -6.43 -4.17
C GLY A 262 -1.47 -5.97 -3.22
N GLU A 263 -2.56 -5.46 -3.77
CA GLU A 263 -3.68 -4.92 -3.00
C GLU A 263 -4.99 -5.41 -3.64
N THR A 264 -5.74 -6.23 -2.91
CA THR A 264 -7.04 -6.73 -3.39
C THR A 264 -8.21 -5.89 -2.89
N THR A 265 -9.39 -6.11 -3.45
CA THR A 265 -10.62 -5.39 -3.07
C THR A 265 -11.69 -6.35 -2.60
N VAL A 266 -12.50 -5.89 -1.65
CA VAL A 266 -13.67 -6.60 -1.15
C VAL A 266 -14.93 -5.83 -1.50
N THR A 267 -15.95 -6.53 -2.01
CA THR A 267 -17.28 -5.94 -2.23
C THR A 267 -18.08 -6.10 -0.96
N ILE A 268 -18.38 -4.98 -0.31
CA ILE A 268 -19.17 -4.98 0.94
C ILE A 268 -20.62 -5.33 0.61
N LYS A 269 -21.13 -6.43 1.18
CA LYS A 269 -22.49 -6.96 0.97
C LYS A 269 -23.41 -6.77 2.18
N GLY A 270 -22.84 -6.63 3.38
CA GLY A 270 -23.58 -6.53 4.63
C GLY A 270 -22.98 -5.51 5.60
N GLN A 271 -23.34 -5.64 6.88
CA GLN A 271 -22.92 -4.75 7.97
C GLN A 271 -21.89 -5.42 8.89
N GLY A 272 -21.31 -6.55 8.44
CA GLY A 272 -20.28 -7.28 9.16
C GLY A 272 -18.97 -6.52 9.27
N LYS A 273 -18.04 -7.11 10.00
CA LYS A 273 -16.69 -6.60 10.16
C LYS A 273 -15.69 -7.55 9.50
N GLY A 274 -14.68 -7.01 8.84
CA GLY A 274 -13.66 -7.82 8.18
C GLY A 274 -12.76 -6.98 7.30
N GLY A 275 -11.87 -7.67 6.59
CA GLY A 275 -11.01 -7.06 5.59
C GLY A 275 -10.75 -8.03 4.44
N ARG A 276 -10.03 -7.53 3.45
CA ARG A 276 -9.76 -8.25 2.19
C ARG A 276 -8.92 -9.50 2.42
N ASN A 277 -7.94 -9.45 3.32
CA ASN A 277 -7.05 -10.58 3.59
C ASN A 277 -7.80 -11.68 4.34
N GLN A 278 -8.57 -11.31 5.37
CA GLN A 278 -9.48 -12.20 6.10
C GLN A 278 -10.52 -12.85 5.18
N GLU A 279 -11.16 -12.06 4.31
CA GLU A 279 -12.18 -12.57 3.40
C GLU A 279 -11.58 -13.49 2.32
N MET A 280 -10.40 -13.17 1.78
CA MET A 280 -9.70 -14.02 0.81
C MET A 280 -9.42 -15.42 1.36
N VAL A 281 -8.93 -15.51 2.61
CA VAL A 281 -8.68 -16.79 3.27
C VAL A 281 -9.99 -17.53 3.52
N LEU A 282 -11.07 -16.81 3.82
CA LEU A 282 -12.38 -17.42 4.09
C LEU A 282 -13.01 -18.00 2.82
N GLN A 283 -12.87 -17.29 1.70
CA GLN A 283 -13.27 -17.77 0.37
C GLN A 283 -12.46 -19.01 -0.03
N CYS A 284 -11.15 -19.01 0.24
CA CYS A 284 -10.31 -20.19 0.01
C CYS A 284 -10.76 -21.39 0.87
N LEU A 285 -10.97 -21.19 2.17
CA LEU A 285 -11.45 -22.22 3.10
C LEU A 285 -12.78 -22.83 2.63
N GLU A 286 -13.76 -22.00 2.29
CA GLU A 286 -15.08 -22.44 1.82
C GLU A 286 -14.99 -23.34 0.58
N ARG A 287 -14.06 -23.02 -0.33
CA ARG A 287 -13.87 -23.77 -1.57
C ARG A 287 -13.06 -25.06 -1.38
N VAL A 288 -11.99 -25.00 -0.58
CA VAL A 288 -11.11 -26.15 -0.28
C VAL A 288 -11.86 -27.17 0.56
N TRP A 289 -12.67 -26.73 1.52
CA TRP A 289 -13.50 -27.61 2.33
C TRP A 289 -14.48 -28.43 1.49
N LYS A 290 -15.12 -27.84 0.48
CA LYS A 290 -16.01 -28.55 -0.45
C LYS A 290 -15.28 -29.55 -1.36
N SER A 291 -13.96 -29.70 -1.22
CA SER A 291 -13.12 -30.57 -2.04
C SER A 291 -12.25 -31.47 -1.16
N SER A 292 -11.69 -32.53 -1.76
CA SER A 292 -10.58 -33.27 -1.16
C SER A 292 -9.28 -32.63 -1.65
N PRO A 293 -8.53 -31.90 -0.79
CA PRO A 293 -7.30 -31.23 -1.19
C PRO A 293 -6.30 -32.22 -1.78
N LYS A 294 -5.66 -31.83 -2.88
CA LYS A 294 -4.61 -32.64 -3.54
C LYS A 294 -3.24 -32.47 -2.91
N HIS A 295 -3.10 -31.47 -2.05
CA HIS A 295 -1.86 -31.08 -1.39
C HIS A 295 -2.12 -30.90 0.09
N ARG A 296 -1.11 -31.22 0.93
CA ARG A 296 -1.01 -30.56 2.22
C ARG A 296 -0.70 -29.09 1.98
N PHE A 297 -1.30 -28.18 2.73
CA PHE A 297 -1.15 -26.76 2.48
C PHE A 297 -1.10 -25.92 3.75
N VAL A 298 -0.52 -24.73 3.59
CA VAL A 298 -0.67 -23.58 4.49
C VAL A 298 -0.99 -22.39 3.60
N PHE A 299 -2.06 -21.66 3.89
CA PHE A 299 -2.40 -20.43 3.21
C PHE A 299 -2.51 -19.27 4.19
N LEU A 300 -1.67 -18.27 4.00
CA LEU A 300 -1.61 -17.02 4.74
C LEU A 300 -1.97 -15.87 3.79
N SER A 301 -2.80 -14.95 4.26
CA SER A 301 -2.99 -13.64 3.64
C SER A 301 -2.95 -12.57 4.72
N ALA A 302 -2.13 -11.53 4.55
CA ALA A 302 -1.91 -10.52 5.57
C ALA A 302 -1.55 -9.13 5.00
N GLY A 303 -2.10 -8.08 5.61
CA GLY A 303 -1.68 -6.70 5.43
C GLY A 303 -0.36 -6.44 6.15
N THR A 304 0.60 -5.83 5.46
CA THR A 304 1.94 -5.57 6.00
C THR A 304 1.95 -4.51 7.09
N ASP A 305 0.89 -3.71 7.21
CA ASP A 305 0.68 -2.73 8.27
C ASP A 305 0.14 -3.32 9.58
N GLY A 306 -0.18 -4.61 9.56
CA GLY A 306 -0.73 -5.35 10.68
C GLY A 306 -2.22 -5.13 10.90
N GLN A 307 -2.92 -4.55 9.92
CA GLN A 307 -4.36 -4.31 9.94
C GLN A 307 -5.00 -4.77 8.62
N ASP A 308 -6.25 -5.19 8.69
CA ASP A 308 -7.04 -5.62 7.53
C ASP A 308 -8.48 -5.16 7.71
N GLY A 309 -8.88 -4.19 6.88
CA GLY A 309 -10.12 -3.44 7.07
C GLY A 309 -10.14 -2.69 8.41
N PRO A 310 -11.32 -2.37 8.97
CA PRO A 310 -11.44 -1.67 10.25
C PRO A 310 -11.24 -2.62 11.46
N THR A 311 -10.25 -3.51 11.42
CA THR A 311 -10.02 -4.56 12.44
C THR A 311 -8.64 -4.44 13.12
N ASP A 312 -8.43 -5.19 14.21
CA ASP A 312 -7.13 -5.31 14.88
C ASP A 312 -6.28 -6.49 14.35
N ALA A 313 -6.76 -7.14 13.29
CA ALA A 313 -6.10 -8.28 12.67
C ALA A 313 -5.42 -7.86 11.38
N ALA A 314 -4.29 -8.48 11.07
CA ALA A 314 -3.59 -8.32 9.81
C ALA A 314 -4.20 -9.18 8.69
N GLY A 315 -4.92 -10.24 9.05
CA GLY A 315 -5.42 -11.22 8.08
C GLY A 315 -5.77 -12.54 8.75
N ALA A 316 -5.56 -13.64 8.03
CA ALA A 316 -5.81 -14.99 8.55
C ALA A 316 -4.84 -16.01 7.96
N VAL A 317 -4.73 -17.16 8.61
CA VAL A 317 -3.94 -18.30 8.18
C VAL A 317 -4.72 -19.60 8.38
N ILE A 318 -4.68 -20.48 7.39
CA ILE A 318 -5.27 -21.81 7.46
C ILE A 318 -4.28 -22.87 6.98
N THR A 319 -4.40 -24.07 7.52
CA THR A 319 -3.65 -25.25 7.11
C THR A 319 -4.61 -26.40 6.75
N SER A 320 -4.08 -27.50 6.22
CA SER A 320 -4.89 -28.71 6.00
C SER A 320 -5.47 -29.31 7.28
N GLU A 321 -4.84 -29.05 8.43
CA GLU A 321 -5.30 -29.52 9.75
C GLU A 321 -6.45 -28.64 10.28
N ASP A 322 -6.65 -27.47 9.67
CA ASP A 322 -7.70 -26.54 10.03
C ASP A 322 -9.00 -26.76 9.27
N LEU A 323 -9.09 -27.80 8.44
CA LEU A 323 -10.33 -28.13 7.73
C LEU A 323 -11.34 -28.74 8.72
N PRO A 324 -12.58 -28.20 8.78
CA PRO A 324 -13.55 -28.62 9.77
C PRO A 324 -14.14 -30.00 9.43
N GLU A 325 -14.44 -30.80 10.46
CA GLU A 325 -14.96 -32.17 10.29
C GLU A 325 -16.46 -32.21 9.90
N ASP A 326 -17.30 -31.26 10.35
CA ASP A 326 -18.73 -31.18 9.97
C ASP A 326 -19.39 -29.80 10.23
N ASN A 327 -20.41 -29.46 9.41
CA ASN A 327 -21.52 -28.50 9.64
C ASN A 327 -21.31 -27.00 9.91
N LEU A 328 -20.08 -26.46 9.91
CA LEU A 328 -19.91 -25.00 9.80
C LEU A 328 -20.24 -24.54 8.35
N SER A 329 -20.76 -23.34 8.14
CA SER A 329 -20.89 -22.80 6.78
C SER A 329 -20.37 -21.37 6.77
N PRO A 330 -19.27 -21.08 6.07
CA PRO A 330 -18.75 -19.72 5.92
C PRO A 330 -19.74 -18.77 5.22
N ASN A 331 -20.73 -19.32 4.51
CA ASN A 331 -21.66 -18.57 3.67
C ASN A 331 -22.38 -17.44 4.40
N TYR A 332 -22.78 -17.66 5.66
CA TYR A 332 -23.42 -16.60 6.46
C TYR A 332 -22.48 -15.40 6.64
N PHE A 333 -21.24 -15.64 7.05
CA PHE A 333 -20.24 -14.60 7.25
C PHE A 333 -19.84 -13.92 5.93
N LEU A 334 -19.63 -14.69 4.86
CA LEU A 334 -19.29 -14.16 3.53
C LEU A 334 -20.41 -13.30 2.95
N SER A 335 -21.67 -13.70 3.12
CA SER A 335 -22.83 -12.91 2.65
C SER A 335 -23.04 -11.62 3.43
N ASN A 336 -22.58 -11.55 4.68
CA ASN A 336 -22.68 -10.35 5.52
C ASN A 336 -21.39 -9.52 5.58
N SER A 337 -20.34 -9.89 4.83
CA SER A 337 -18.99 -9.27 4.92
C SER A 337 -18.42 -9.27 6.34
N ASP A 338 -18.55 -10.41 7.04
CA ASP A 338 -18.25 -10.57 8.47
C ASP A 338 -17.09 -11.56 8.74
N SER A 339 -16.04 -11.50 7.93
CA SER A 339 -14.89 -12.42 8.04
C SER A 339 -14.16 -12.32 9.38
N TYR A 340 -14.16 -11.15 10.03
CA TYR A 340 -13.56 -10.96 11.36
C TYR A 340 -14.23 -11.83 12.42
N SER A 341 -15.56 -11.83 12.47
CA SER A 341 -16.32 -12.59 13.47
C SER A 341 -16.17 -14.10 13.25
N PHE A 342 -16.08 -14.52 11.98
CA PHE A 342 -15.73 -15.90 11.64
C PHE A 342 -14.37 -16.26 12.24
N TRP A 343 -13.29 -15.56 11.86
CA TRP A 343 -11.94 -15.92 12.31
C TRP A 343 -11.76 -15.80 13.82
N ASN A 344 -12.43 -14.85 14.46
CA ASN A 344 -12.40 -14.71 15.92
C ASN A 344 -13.06 -15.88 16.66
N SER A 345 -14.04 -16.55 16.05
CA SER A 345 -14.72 -17.70 16.66
C SER A 345 -14.16 -19.05 16.19
N TYR A 346 -13.69 -19.11 14.94
CA TYR A 346 -13.17 -20.32 14.32
C TYR A 346 -11.95 -20.83 15.07
N GLN A 347 -12.03 -22.07 15.55
CA GLN A 347 -10.98 -22.70 16.36
C GLN A 347 -10.45 -21.80 17.50
N ASN A 348 -11.35 -21.09 18.17
CA ASN A 348 -10.99 -20.15 19.25
C ASN A 348 -10.01 -19.05 18.82
N GLY A 349 -10.01 -18.67 17.53
CA GLY A 349 -9.17 -17.60 17.01
C GLY A 349 -7.76 -18.01 16.61
N SER A 350 -7.42 -19.31 16.61
CA SER A 350 -6.07 -19.78 16.26
C SER A 350 -5.64 -19.40 14.83
N CYS A 351 -6.61 -19.35 13.90
CA CYS A 351 -6.40 -18.97 12.50
C CYS A 351 -6.40 -17.45 12.27
N HIS A 352 -6.71 -16.64 13.29
CA HIS A 352 -6.85 -15.19 13.16
C HIS A 352 -5.50 -14.50 13.37
N LEU A 353 -4.93 -13.93 12.30
CA LEU A 353 -3.60 -13.37 12.37
C LEU A 353 -3.63 -11.96 12.97
N LYS A 354 -3.13 -11.83 14.20
CA LYS A 354 -3.01 -10.54 14.90
C LYS A 354 -1.54 -10.23 15.20
N THR A 355 -0.92 -9.41 14.34
CA THR A 355 0.48 -8.98 14.50
C THR A 355 0.62 -7.73 15.38
N GLY A 356 -0.47 -6.97 15.53
CA GLY A 356 -0.40 -5.57 15.94
C GLY A 356 0.17 -4.68 14.83
N LYS A 357 0.15 -3.36 15.04
CA LYS A 357 0.67 -2.40 14.07
C LYS A 357 2.18 -2.59 13.87
N THR A 358 2.59 -2.79 12.62
CA THR A 358 4.00 -3.05 12.27
C THR A 358 4.82 -1.77 12.08
N GLY A 359 4.16 -0.64 11.85
CA GLY A 359 4.80 0.65 11.59
C GLY A 359 5.26 0.86 10.13
N THR A 360 4.86 -0.01 9.21
CA THR A 360 5.09 0.14 7.76
C THR A 360 3.84 -0.22 6.98
N ASN A 361 3.73 0.18 5.72
CA ASN A 361 2.70 -0.33 4.81
C ASN A 361 3.31 -0.44 3.42
N VAL A 362 3.36 -1.66 2.91
CA VAL A 362 3.76 -1.99 1.54
C VAL A 362 2.75 -2.96 0.92
N MET A 363 1.46 -2.74 1.20
CA MET A 363 0.31 -3.52 0.74
C MET A 363 0.21 -4.91 1.41
N ASP A 364 -0.37 -5.90 0.72
CA ASP A 364 -0.58 -7.25 1.23
C ASP A 364 0.50 -8.23 0.80
N VAL A 365 0.65 -9.30 1.59
CA VAL A 365 1.46 -10.47 1.28
C VAL A 365 0.61 -11.73 1.44
N GLN A 366 0.64 -12.59 0.44
CA GLN A 366 0.05 -13.93 0.48
C GLN A 366 1.12 -15.00 0.31
N ILE A 367 1.05 -16.03 1.14
CA ILE A 367 1.94 -17.19 1.08
C ILE A 367 1.09 -18.43 1.03
N LEU A 368 1.24 -19.22 -0.04
CA LEU A 368 0.63 -20.53 -0.20
C LEU A 368 1.73 -21.59 -0.26
N ILE A 369 1.88 -22.34 0.81
CA ILE A 369 2.79 -23.50 0.87
C ILE A 369 2.02 -24.75 0.49
N LEU A 370 2.59 -25.57 -0.37
CA LEU A 370 2.07 -26.85 -0.84
C LEU A 370 3.10 -27.95 -0.58
N ASP A 371 2.64 -29.10 -0.13
CA ASP A 371 3.43 -30.31 0.07
C ASP A 371 2.63 -31.56 -0.31
N VAL A 372 3.32 -32.68 -0.48
CA VAL A 372 2.71 -33.97 -0.86
C VAL A 372 1.77 -34.47 0.24
N VAL A 373 0.62 -35.01 -0.16
CA VAL A 373 -0.24 -35.79 0.73
C VAL A 373 0.43 -37.14 0.96
N LYS A 374 0.63 -37.52 2.24
CA LYS A 374 1.28 -38.79 2.63
C LYS A 374 0.40 -40.00 2.36
#